data_AF-A0A226X066-F1
#
_entry.id   AF-A0A226X066-F1
#
_cell.length_a   1.000
_cell.length_b   1.000
_cell.length_c   1.000
_cell.angle_alpha   90.00
_cell.angle_beta   90.00
_cell.angle_gamma   90.00
#
_symmetry.space_group_name_H-M   'P 1'
#
loop_
_entity.id
_entity.type
_entity.pdbx_description
1 polymer ?
#
loop_
_entity_poly.entity_id
_entity_poly.type
_entity_poly.pdbx_seq_one_letter_code
_entity_poly.pdbx_strand_id
1 'polypeptide(L)'
;MTLTIDGQPVSAEPGDSVAAVLLRLDPPFSRTTPVSGSPRTPYCMMGVCFECLASVDGVASTQTCLVQVREGMRVERQHGRRVLTMVMSQDTAVSDVDSLNGMPRGVSP
;
A
#
# COMPACT_ATOMS: atom_id res chain seq x y z
N MET A 1 17.34 8.47 -2.72
CA MET A 1 16.31 9.30 -2.06
C MET A 1 16.11 8.79 -0.64
N THR A 2 15.70 9.65 0.30
CA THR A 2 15.47 9.25 1.69
C THR A 2 13.99 9.28 2.02
N LEU A 3 13.51 8.22 2.68
CA LEU A 3 12.19 8.14 3.28
C LEU A 3 12.33 7.80 4.76
N THR A 4 11.27 8.00 5.53
CA THR A 4 11.26 7.57 6.94
C THR A 4 10.38 6.33 7.09
N ILE A 5 10.92 5.24 7.63
CA ILE A 5 10.19 4.02 7.98
C ILE A 5 10.23 3.86 9.49
N ASP A 6 9.08 3.84 10.16
CA ASP A 6 8.95 3.72 11.62
C ASP A 6 9.83 4.74 12.38
N GLY A 7 9.89 5.97 11.86
CA GLY A 7 10.70 7.05 12.42
C GLY A 7 12.19 6.99 12.08
N GLN A 8 12.66 5.97 11.38
CA GLN A 8 14.06 5.82 10.98
C GLN A 8 14.28 6.24 9.52
N PRO A 9 15.34 7.01 9.19
CA PRO A 9 15.68 7.33 7.82
C PRO A 9 16.17 6.08 7.09
N VAL A 10 15.65 5.85 5.88
CA VAL A 10 16.00 4.72 5.02
C VAL A 10 16.26 5.24 3.61
N SER A 11 17.36 4.77 3.00
CA SER A 11 17.69 5.08 1.61
C SER A 11 16.91 4.18 0.65
N ALA A 12 16.48 4.75 -0.47
CA ALA A 12 15.83 4.05 -1.56
C ALA A 12 16.30 4.59 -2.92
N GLU A 13 16.13 3.76 -3.95
CA GLU A 13 16.46 4.12 -5.33
C GLU A 13 15.22 4.66 -6.07
N PRO A 14 15.40 5.55 -7.06
CA PRO A 14 14.33 5.92 -7.97
C PRO A 14 13.71 4.70 -8.65
N GLY A 15 12.38 4.61 -8.63
CA GLY A 15 11.64 3.48 -9.19
C GLY A 15 11.36 2.34 -8.19
N ASP A 16 11.92 2.41 -6.98
CA ASP A 16 11.56 1.47 -5.92
C ASP A 16 10.09 1.61 -5.54
N SER A 17 9.43 0.47 -5.35
CA SER A 17 8.18 0.45 -4.59
C SER A 17 8.48 0.51 -3.09
N VAL A 18 7.56 1.06 -2.31
CA VAL A 18 7.68 1.05 -0.84
C VAL A 18 7.80 -0.39 -0.31
N ALA A 19 7.10 -1.35 -0.93
CA ALA A 19 7.23 -2.77 -0.60
C ALA A 19 8.65 -3.31 -0.78
N ALA A 20 9.33 -2.93 -1.87
CA ALA A 20 10.69 -3.37 -2.16
C ALA A 20 11.68 -2.85 -1.09
N VAL A 21 11.49 -1.61 -0.62
CA VAL A 21 12.30 -1.05 0.46
C VAL A 21 12.06 -1.81 1.78
N LEU A 22 10.79 -2.06 2.14
CA LEU A 22 10.43 -2.80 3.36
C LEU A 22 11.03 -4.22 3.37
N LEU A 23 11.10 -4.90 2.23
CA LEU A 23 11.70 -6.23 2.09
C LEU A 23 13.21 -6.27 2.38
N ARG A 24 13.93 -5.15 2.23
CA ARG A 24 15.38 -5.06 2.47
C ARG A 24 15.72 -4.79 3.94
N LEU A 25 14.74 -4.38 4.74
CA LEU A 25 14.94 -4.09 6.15
C LEU A 25 14.94 -5.38 6.97
N ASP A 26 15.57 -5.31 8.14
CA ASP A 26 15.49 -6.36 9.15
C ASP A 26 14.72 -5.86 10.38
N PRO A 27 13.60 -6.48 10.74
CA PRO A 27 12.89 -7.54 10.03
C PRO A 27 12.10 -7.05 8.77
N PRO A 28 11.91 -7.89 7.74
CA PRO A 28 11.38 -7.48 6.42
C PRO A 28 9.85 -7.38 6.33
N PHE A 29 9.16 -7.28 7.47
CA PHE A 29 7.70 -7.25 7.49
C PHE A 29 7.14 -5.84 7.22
N SER A 30 5.91 -5.76 6.73
CA SER A 30 5.18 -4.50 6.55
C SER A 30 3.99 -4.37 7.50
N ARG A 31 3.39 -5.50 7.89
CA ARG A 31 2.26 -5.54 8.83
C ARG A 31 2.26 -6.76 9.73
N THR A 32 1.41 -6.75 10.74
CA THR A 32 1.01 -7.95 11.49
C THR A 32 -0.46 -8.30 11.27
N THR A 33 -0.80 -9.59 11.29
CA THR A 33 -2.20 -10.02 11.16
C THR A 33 -3.04 -9.58 12.36
N PRO A 34 -4.30 -9.17 12.18
CA PRO A 34 -5.17 -8.70 13.26
C PRO A 34 -5.38 -9.64 14.45
N VAL A 35 -5.39 -10.94 14.22
CA VAL A 35 -5.79 -11.93 15.23
C VAL A 35 -4.56 -12.47 15.96
N SER A 36 -3.62 -13.07 15.24
CA SER A 36 -2.46 -13.73 15.83
C SER A 36 -1.22 -12.84 15.96
N GLY A 37 -1.27 -11.60 15.45
CA GLY A 37 -0.10 -10.71 15.43
C GLY A 37 1.06 -11.21 14.56
N SER A 38 0.86 -12.23 13.73
CA SER A 38 1.93 -12.82 12.90
C SER A 38 2.43 -11.81 11.86
N PRO A 39 3.74 -11.63 11.69
CA PRO A 39 4.30 -10.69 10.72
C PRO A 39 4.02 -11.16 9.29
N ARG A 40 3.82 -10.20 8.39
CA ARG A 40 3.60 -10.43 6.97
C ARG A 40 4.53 -9.54 6.17
N THR A 41 5.20 -10.16 5.21
CA THR A 41 6.11 -9.50 4.28
C THR A 41 5.39 -9.24 2.96
N PRO A 42 5.85 -8.28 2.15
CA PRO A 42 5.38 -8.16 0.78
C PRO A 42 5.61 -9.48 0.01
N TYR A 43 4.56 -9.96 -0.66
CA TYR A 43 4.57 -11.28 -1.32
C TYR A 43 4.31 -11.18 -2.82
N CYS A 44 3.09 -10.81 -3.24
CA CYS A 44 2.72 -10.88 -4.65
C CYS A 44 3.30 -9.76 -5.54
N MET A 45 3.67 -8.62 -4.95
CA MET A 45 4.11 -7.40 -5.67
C MET A 45 3.15 -6.88 -6.76
N MET A 46 1.88 -7.30 -6.76
CA MET A 46 0.88 -6.98 -7.79
C MET A 46 -0.41 -6.36 -7.23
N GLY A 47 -0.49 -6.13 -5.92
CA GLY A 47 -1.68 -5.52 -5.29
C GLY A 47 -2.89 -6.46 -5.10
N VAL A 48 -2.66 -7.77 -5.06
CA VAL A 48 -3.75 -8.77 -4.94
C VAL A 48 -3.79 -9.50 -3.59
N CYS A 49 -2.64 -9.66 -2.92
CA CYS A 49 -2.56 -10.47 -1.69
C CYS A 49 -2.81 -9.69 -0.39
N PHE A 50 -2.75 -8.35 -0.43
CA PHE A 50 -2.88 -7.50 0.76
C PHE A 50 -1.88 -7.81 1.90
N GLU A 51 -0.75 -8.44 1.60
CA GLU A 51 0.28 -8.71 2.61
C GLU A 51 1.19 -7.51 2.85
N CYS A 52 1.39 -6.68 1.83
CA CYS A 52 2.27 -5.51 1.85
C CYS A 52 1.66 -4.25 2.48
N LEU A 53 0.60 -4.36 3.31
CA LEU A 53 -0.06 -3.17 3.84
C LEU A 53 0.84 -2.40 4.80
N ALA A 54 0.78 -1.07 4.73
CA ALA A 54 1.38 -0.13 5.68
C ALA A 54 0.56 1.17 5.70
N SER A 55 0.89 2.07 6.64
CA SER A 55 0.46 3.46 6.55
C SER A 55 1.49 4.25 5.74
N VAL A 56 1.05 4.96 4.70
CA VAL A 56 1.90 5.79 3.85
C VAL A 56 1.37 7.21 3.88
N ASP A 57 2.18 8.17 4.33
CA ASP A 57 1.82 9.58 4.50
C ASP A 57 0.47 9.77 5.22
N GLY A 58 0.23 8.95 6.27
CA GLY A 58 -0.99 8.98 7.08
C GLY A 58 -2.15 8.13 6.52
N VAL A 59 -2.04 7.59 5.30
CA VAL A 59 -3.07 6.73 4.70
C VAL A 59 -2.83 5.27 5.08
N ALA A 60 -3.61 4.78 6.04
CA ALA A 60 -3.55 3.39 6.51
C ALA A 60 -4.01 2.38 5.45
N SER A 61 -3.57 1.12 5.59
CA SER A 61 -3.94 0.02 4.70
C SER A 61 -3.63 0.28 3.22
N THR A 62 -2.53 0.99 2.96
CA THR A 62 -2.03 1.25 1.61
C THR A 62 -1.28 0.04 1.09
N GLN A 63 -1.54 -0.37 -0.16
CA GLN A 63 -0.81 -1.45 -0.82
C GLN A 63 0.55 -0.96 -1.29
N THR A 64 1.58 -1.11 -0.45
CA THR A 64 2.91 -0.54 -0.69
C THR A 64 3.60 -1.04 -1.95
N CYS A 65 3.20 -2.19 -2.49
CA CYS A 65 3.72 -2.69 -3.77
C CYS A 65 3.26 -1.89 -4.99
N LEU A 66 2.19 -1.09 -4.87
CA LEU A 66 1.69 -0.21 -5.93
C LEU A 66 2.13 1.24 -5.74
N VAL A 67 2.86 1.55 -4.66
CA VAL A 67 3.29 2.90 -4.34
C VAL A 67 4.78 3.04 -4.60
N GLN A 68 5.12 3.95 -5.50
CA GLN A 68 6.50 4.36 -5.78
C GLN A 68 7.03 5.25 -4.66
N VAL A 69 8.29 5.06 -4.30
CA VAL A 69 8.95 5.86 -3.28
C VAL A 69 9.07 7.31 -3.75
N ARG A 70 8.86 8.26 -2.83
CA ARG A 70 9.09 9.68 -3.01
C ARG A 70 10.00 10.19 -1.89
N GLU A 71 10.86 11.15 -2.23
CA GLU A 71 11.73 11.82 -1.24
C GLU A 71 10.88 12.39 -0.09
N GLY A 72 11.34 12.19 1.13
CA GLY A 72 10.69 12.70 2.35
C GLY A 72 9.40 11.98 2.76
N MET A 73 8.95 10.95 2.05
CA MET A 73 7.73 10.23 2.43
C MET A 73 7.87 9.54 3.79
N ARG A 74 6.75 9.41 4.51
CA ARG A 74 6.67 8.70 5.79
C ARG A 74 5.90 7.40 5.62
N VAL A 75 6.48 6.32 6.11
CA VAL A 75 5.89 4.98 6.10
C VAL A 75 5.93 4.44 7.53
N GLU A 76 4.82 3.85 7.95
CA GLU A 76 4.71 3.20 9.24
C GLU A 76 4.15 1.79 9.04
N ARG A 77 4.83 0.79 9.61
CA ARG A 77 4.38 -0.60 9.56
C ARG A 77 3.03 -0.72 10.28
N GLN A 78 2.11 -1.48 9.69
CA GLN A 78 0.76 -1.58 10.24
C GLN A 78 0.66 -2.72 11.25
N HIS A 79 0.32 -2.40 12.50
CA HIS A 79 0.14 -3.40 13.54
C HIS A 79 -1.34 -3.75 13.73
N GLY A 80 -1.71 -5.00 13.47
CA GLY A 80 -3.07 -5.51 13.66
C GLY A 80 -4.13 -4.83 12.79
N ARG A 81 -5.28 -4.49 13.39
CA ARG A 81 -6.40 -3.81 12.71
C ARG A 81 -6.09 -2.32 12.50
N ARG A 82 -6.49 -1.78 11.35
CA ARG A 82 -6.47 -0.34 11.12
C ARG A 82 -7.40 0.38 12.09
N VAL A 83 -6.97 1.54 12.57
CA VAL A 83 -7.81 2.46 13.35
C VAL A 83 -8.52 3.39 12.39
N LEU A 84 -9.82 3.61 12.60
CA LEU A 84 -10.60 4.60 11.88
C LEU A 84 -10.50 5.92 12.63
N THR A 85 -9.66 6.83 12.15
CA THR A 85 -9.68 8.21 12.61
C THR A 85 -10.80 8.94 11.89
N MET A 86 -11.78 9.45 12.64
CA MET A 86 -12.85 10.27 12.07
C MET A 86 -12.27 11.64 11.70
N VAL A 87 -11.97 11.81 10.42
CA VAL A 87 -11.65 13.11 9.82
C VAL A 87 -12.90 13.66 9.15
N MET A 88 -13.31 14.87 9.50
CA MET A 88 -14.41 15.56 8.82
C MET A 88 -13.99 15.82 7.36
N SER A 89 -14.52 15.03 6.43
CA SER A 89 -14.30 15.19 4.99
C SER A 89 -15.47 15.96 4.39
N GLN A 90 -15.19 17.08 3.73
CA GLN A 90 -16.13 17.76 2.86
C GLN A 90 -15.74 17.41 1.43
N ASP A 91 -16.44 16.48 0.78
CA ASP A 91 -16.41 16.34 -0.67
C ASP A 91 -17.79 15.87 -1.17
N THR A 92 -18.42 16.75 -1.93
CA THR A 92 -19.72 16.60 -2.60
C THR A 92 -19.57 15.98 -3.99
N ALA A 93 -20.62 15.22 -4.37
CA ALA A 93 -21.01 14.76 -5.72
C ALA A 93 -20.31 13.51 -6.31
N VAL A 94 -21.07 12.42 -6.37
CA VAL A 94 -20.81 11.23 -7.21
C VAL A 94 -21.53 11.47 -8.55
N SER A 95 -20.82 11.47 -9.68
CA SER A 95 -21.43 11.45 -11.02
C SER A 95 -21.45 10.02 -11.59
N ASP A 96 -22.55 9.71 -12.27
CA ASP A 96 -22.99 8.39 -12.70
C ASP A 96 -21.97 7.62 -13.54
N VAL A 97 -21.75 6.34 -13.18
CA VAL A 97 -21.04 5.35 -14.00
C VAL A 97 -22.06 4.62 -14.87
N ASP A 98 -22.30 5.13 -16.07
CA ASP A 98 -23.01 4.37 -17.09
C ASP A 98 -22.26 4.46 -18.42
N SER A 99 -22.22 3.33 -19.14
CA SER A 99 -21.56 3.11 -20.44
C SER A 99 -20.10 2.68 -20.44
N LEU A 100 -19.82 1.41 -20.14
CA LEU A 100 -18.81 0.62 -20.87
C LEU A 100 -19.17 -0.88 -20.81
N ASN A 101 -20.18 -1.29 -21.58
CA ASN A 101 -20.41 -2.71 -21.88
C ASN A 101 -20.41 -2.89 -23.40
N GLY A 102 -19.21 -3.02 -23.97
CA GLY A 102 -19.01 -3.17 -25.40
C GLY A 102 -17.66 -3.82 -25.72
N MET A 103 -17.56 -5.13 -25.55
CA MET A 103 -16.52 -5.94 -26.19
C MET A 103 -17.16 -6.97 -27.11
N PRO A 104 -16.81 -7.04 -28.40
CA PRO A 104 -17.25 -8.13 -29.27
C PRO A 104 -16.47 -9.40 -28.95
N ARG A 105 -17.17 -10.53 -28.77
CA ARG A 105 -16.54 -11.85 -28.63
C ARG A 105 -15.97 -12.25 -29.99
N GLY A 106 -14.64 -12.34 -30.09
CA GLY A 106 -13.96 -12.95 -31.23
C GLY A 106 -14.29 -14.44 -31.32
N VAL A 107 -14.75 -14.89 -32.48
CA VAL A 107 -14.89 -16.30 -32.82
C VAL A 107 -13.54 -16.76 -33.39
N SER A 108 -12.93 -17.77 -32.77
CA SER A 108 -11.75 -18.47 -33.30
C SER A 108 -12.21 -19.67 -34.15
N PRO A 109 -11.40 -20.11 -35.14
CA PRO A 109 -11.85 -20.88 -36.31
C PRO A 109 -12.31 -22.32 -36.01
#